data_AF-A0A1B7W2Y5-F1
#
_entry.id   AF-A0A1B7W2Y5-F1
#
_cell.length_a   1.000
_cell.length_b   1.000
_cell.length_c   1.000
_cell.angle_alpha   90.00
_cell.angle_beta   90.00
_cell.angle_gamma   90.00
#
_symmetry.space_group_name_H-M   'P 1'
#
loop_
_entity.id
_entity.type
_entity.pdbx_description
1 polymer ?
#
loop_
_entity_poly.entity_id
_entity_poly.type
_entity_poly.pdbx_seq_one_letter_code
_entity_poly.pdbx_strand_id
1 'polypeptide(L)'
;MRTVYGDPERFRRTYWEHIPPTDGNYTYFAGDGARKDEDGYFWVMGRVDDVLNVSGHRLGTMEVESALVSHPAVAEAAVVG
;
A
#
# COMPACT_ATOMS: atom_id res chain seq x y z
N MET A 1 3.12 13.57 10.70
CA MET A 1 2.76 12.52 9.72
C MET A 1 1.47 12.96 9.03
N ARG A 2 1.41 12.96 7.70
CA ARG A 2 0.13 13.22 6.99
C ARG A 2 -0.74 11.96 7.15
N THR A 3 -1.89 12.10 7.78
CA THR A 3 -2.88 11.02 7.96
C THR A 3 -3.83 10.99 6.77
N VAL A 4 -4.78 10.04 6.75
CA VAL A 4 -5.85 10.05 5.75
C VAL A 4 -6.78 11.24 6.04
N TYR A 5 -6.98 12.10 5.04
CA TYR A 5 -7.80 13.31 5.17
C TYR A 5 -9.26 12.94 5.49
N GLY A 6 -9.79 13.51 6.57
CA GLY A 6 -11.17 13.27 7.02
C GLY A 6 -11.46 11.88 7.59
N ASP A 7 -10.47 10.97 7.65
CA ASP A 7 -10.69 9.57 8.04
C ASP A 7 -9.55 9.03 8.93
N PRO A 8 -9.49 9.46 10.21
CA PRO A 8 -8.44 9.04 11.14
C PRO A 8 -8.51 7.55 11.51
N GLU A 9 -9.71 6.96 11.50
CA GLU A 9 -9.92 5.54 11.80
C GLU A 9 -9.29 4.66 10.72
N ARG A 10 -9.48 5.02 9.44
CA ARG A 10 -8.81 4.31 8.34
C ARG A 10 -7.30 4.42 8.46
N PHE A 11 -6.75 5.58 8.84
CA PHE A 11 -5.31 5.71 9.06
C PHE A 11 -4.80 4.74 10.15
N ARG A 12 -5.48 4.65 11.30
CA ARG A 12 -5.09 3.74 12.38
C ARG A 12 -5.19 2.28 11.94
N ARG A 13 -6.33 1.89 11.36
CA ARG A 13 -6.59 0.51 10.95
C ARG A 13 -5.62 0.02 9.88
N THR A 14 -5.38 0.83 8.85
CA THR A 14 -4.51 0.46 7.72
C THR A 14 -3.05 0.34 8.14
N TYR A 15 -2.56 1.25 8.97
CA TYR A 15 -1.12 1.37 9.21
C TYR A 15 -0.63 0.88 10.56
N TRP A 16 -1.49 0.73 11.57
CA TRP A 16 -1.04 0.42 12.93
C TRP A 16 -1.69 -0.83 13.50
N GLU A 17 -2.89 -1.19 13.05
CA GLU A 17 -3.63 -2.36 13.56
C GLU A 17 -3.49 -3.60 12.67
N HIS A 18 -2.82 -3.47 11.51
CA HIS A 18 -2.61 -4.60 10.60
C HIS A 18 -1.73 -5.70 11.22
N ILE A 19 -0.77 -5.30 12.07
CA ILE A 19 0.07 -6.22 12.85
C ILE A 19 -0.37 -6.12 14.31
N PRO A 20 -0.72 -7.24 14.98
CA PRO A 20 -1.04 -7.22 16.39
C PRO A 20 0.09 -6.62 17.23
N PRO A 21 -0.22 -5.78 18.24
CA PRO A 21 0.80 -5.16 19.06
C PRO A 21 1.60 -6.21 19.83
N THR A 22 2.91 -5.98 19.96
CA THR A 22 3.82 -6.82 20.76
C THR A 22 4.22 -6.03 22.00
N ASP A 23 4.01 -6.60 23.18
CA ASP A 23 4.26 -5.95 24.49
C ASP A 23 3.61 -4.57 24.62
N GLY A 24 2.40 -4.41 24.06
CA GLY A 24 1.66 -3.14 24.05
C GLY A 24 2.13 -2.10 23.03
N ASN A 25 3.15 -2.41 22.22
CA ASN A 25 3.67 -1.51 21.19
C ASN A 25 3.11 -1.85 19.81
N TYR A 26 2.60 -0.82 19.13
CA TYR A 26 2.12 -0.92 17.75
C TYR A 26 3.26 -0.73 16.76
N THR A 27 3.22 -1.47 15.65
CA THR A 27 4.20 -1.37 14.57
C THR A 27 3.55 -0.74 13.34
N TYR A 28 4.23 0.22 12.74
CA TYR A 28 3.78 0.81 11.48
C TYR A 28 3.95 -0.18 10.33
N PHE A 29 2.84 -0.55 9.69
CA PHE A 29 2.83 -1.41 8.52
C PHE A 29 3.12 -0.59 7.26
N ALA A 30 4.36 -0.66 6.78
CA ALA A 30 4.78 0.10 5.60
C ALA A 30 4.20 -0.44 4.28
N GLY A 31 3.90 -1.74 4.21
CA GLY A 31 3.46 -2.44 2.99
C GLY A 31 4.58 -2.77 2.00
N ASP A 32 5.85 -2.63 2.39
CA ASP A 32 7.00 -3.04 1.58
C ASP A 32 7.40 -4.47 1.92
N GLY A 33 7.51 -5.32 0.91
CA GLY A 33 8.07 -6.67 1.06
C GLY A 33 9.59 -6.58 1.05
N ALA A 34 10.25 -7.16 2.06
CA ALA A 34 11.70 -7.16 2.14
C ALA A 34 12.26 -8.52 2.57
N ARG A 35 13.48 -8.81 2.12
CA ARG A 35 14.27 -9.95 2.58
C ARG A 35 15.52 -9.45 3.30
N LYS A 36 15.81 -10.04 4.45
CA LYS A 36 17.09 -9.81 5.15
C LYS A 36 18.10 -10.87 4.70
N ASP A 37 19.31 -10.45 4.35
CA ASP A 37 20.41 -11.38 4.04
C ASP A 37 21.24 -11.75 5.28
N GLU A 38 22.26 -12.58 5.07
CA GLU A 38 23.14 -13.10 6.12
C GLU A 38 24.03 -12.01 6.73
N ASP A 39 24.39 -11.00 5.93
CA ASP A 39 25.17 -9.83 6.36
C ASP A 39 24.30 -8.80 7.10
N GLY A 40 22.99 -8.99 7.10
CA GLY A 40 22.00 -8.21 7.83
C GLY A 40 21.40 -7.03 7.06
N TYR A 41 21.68 -6.92 5.75
CA TYR A 41 21.08 -5.92 4.88
C TYR A 41 19.65 -6.30 4.52
N PHE A 42 18.82 -5.28 4.29
CA PHE A 42 17.45 -5.44 3.82
C PHE A 42 17.34 -5.14 2.33
N TRP A 43 16.85 -6.11 1.59
CA TRP A 43 16.55 -6.03 0.17
C TRP A 43 15.06 -5.78 0.01
N VAL A 44 14.69 -4.61 -0.51
CA VAL A 44 13.30 -4.27 -0.82
C VAL A 44 12.91 -4.99 -2.10
N MET A 45 11.97 -5.92 -1.99
CA MET A 45 11.55 -6.82 -3.07
C MET A 45 10.33 -6.31 -3.84
N GLY A 46 9.63 -5.32 -3.29
CA GLY A 46 8.44 -4.72 -3.92
C GLY A 46 7.39 -4.32 -2.89
N ARG A 47 6.17 -4.11 -3.37
CA ARG A 47 4.99 -3.85 -2.55
C ARG A 47 4.23 -5.15 -2.30
N VAL A 48 3.64 -5.28 -1.12
CA VAL A 48 2.74 -6.40 -0.79
C VAL A 48 1.27 -6.07 -1.06
N ASP A 49 1.00 -4.81 -1.39
CA ASP A 49 -0.32 -4.29 -1.74
C ASP A 49 -0.35 -3.80 -3.20
N ASP A 50 -1.54 -3.44 -3.67
CA ASP A 50 -1.78 -3.00 -5.06
C ASP A 50 -1.35 -1.54 -5.33
N VAL A 51 -0.30 -1.08 -4.66
CA VAL A 51 0.29 0.24 -4.88
C VAL A 51 1.47 0.11 -5.83
N LEU A 52 1.40 0.83 -6.95
CA LEU A 52 2.50 0.94 -7.90
C LEU A 52 3.34 2.18 -7.59
N ASN A 53 4.65 2.03 -7.65
CA ASN A 53 5.57 3.17 -7.64
C ASN A 53 6.03 3.47 -9.06
N VAL A 54 5.48 4.53 -9.66
CA VAL A 54 5.82 4.97 -11.01
C VAL A 54 6.49 6.34 -10.91
N SER A 55 7.75 6.42 -11.32
CA SER A 55 8.55 7.66 -11.28
C SER A 55 8.60 8.34 -9.90
N GLY A 56 8.56 7.56 -8.82
CA GLY A 56 8.56 8.08 -7.44
C GLY A 56 7.17 8.46 -6.91
N HIS A 57 6.11 8.29 -7.71
CA HIS A 57 4.73 8.51 -7.30
C HIS A 57 4.07 7.19 -6.91
N ARG A 58 3.38 7.19 -5.76
CA ARG A 58 2.54 6.07 -5.32
C ARG A 58 1.16 6.20 -5.96
N LEU A 59 0.81 5.25 -6.82
CA LEU A 59 -0.46 5.14 -7.50
C LEU A 59 -1.18 3.88 -7.05
N GLY A 60 -2.44 3.99 -6.63
CA GLY A 60 -3.27 2.80 -6.38
C GLY A 60 -3.83 2.27 -7.70
N THR A 61 -3.71 0.97 -7.97
CA THR A 61 -4.28 0.35 -9.19
C THR A 61 -5.78 0.61 -9.30
N MET A 62 -6.52 0.50 -8.19
CA MET A 62 -7.97 0.73 -8.14
C MET A 62 -8.39 2.14 -8.58
N GLU A 63 -7.57 3.17 -8.34
CA GLU A 63 -7.87 4.53 -8.78
C GLU A 63 -7.84 4.62 -10.31
N VAL A 64 -6.85 3.98 -10.93
CA VAL A 64 -6.68 3.94 -12.38
C VAL A 64 -7.75 3.05 -13.04
N GLU A 65 -8.05 1.89 -12.44
CA GLU A 65 -9.14 1.01 -12.88
C GLU A 65 -10.50 1.70 -12.84
N SER A 66 -10.81 2.40 -11.74
CA SER A 66 -12.05 3.15 -11.59
C SER A 66 -12.17 4.25 -12.64
N ALA A 67 -11.08 4.95 -12.95
CA ALA A 67 -11.06 5.95 -14.02
C ALA A 67 -11.35 5.32 -15.39
N LEU A 68 -10.77 4.15 -15.70
CA LEU A 68 -11.01 3.45 -16.97
C LEU A 68 -12.44 2.91 -17.08
N VAL A 69 -12.96 2.27 -16.03
CA VAL A 69 -14.33 1.72 -15.99
C VAL A 69 -15.40 2.81 -16.01
N SER A 70 -15.07 4.05 -15.65
CA SER A 70 -16.02 5.17 -15.76
C SER A 70 -16.43 5.51 -17.20
N HIS A 71 -15.68 5.03 -18.21
CA HIS A 71 -15.98 5.28 -19.61
C HIS A 71 -17.07 4.31 -20.14
N PRO A 72 -18.17 4.79 -20.77
CA PRO A 72 -19.31 3.94 -21.17
C PRO A 72 -18.99 2.77 -22.11
N ALA A 73 -17.87 2.84 -22.84
CA ALA A 73 -17.43 1.78 -23.75
C ALA A 73 -16.58 0.68 -23.08
N VAL A 74 -16.24 0.84 -21.80
CA VAL A 74 -15.38 -0.10 -21.06
C VAL A 74 -16.27 -0.93 -20.13
N ALA A 75 -16.26 -2.25 -20.32
CA ALA A 75 -16.99 -3.17 -19.45
C ALA A 75 -16.22 -3.45 -18.14
N GLU A 76 -14.92 -3.71 -18.25
CA GLU A 76 -14.02 -4.02 -17.13
C GLU A 76 -12.60 -3.52 -17.45
N ALA A 77 -11.80 -3.22 -16.42
CA ALA A 77 -10.39 -2.86 -16.54
C ALA A 77 -9.58 -3.49 -15.40
N ALA A 78 -8.33 -3.82 -15.69
CA ALA A 78 -7.35 -4.28 -14.70
C ALA A 78 -6.03 -3.53 -14.92
N VAL A 79 -5.39 -3.07 -13.84
CA VAL A 79 -4.11 -2.37 -13.88
C VAL A 79 -3.06 -3.20 -13.16
N VAL A 80 -1.99 -3.53 -13.88
CA VAL A 80 -0.89 -4.38 -13.42
C VAL A 80 0.44 -3.66 -13.59
N GLY A 81 1.41 -3.95 -12.72
CA GLY A 81 2.77 -3.41 -12.79
C GLY A 81 3.82 -4.46 -12.46
#